data_AF-A0A6N7YQ23-F1
#
_entry.id   AF-A0A6N7YQ23-F1
#
_cell.length_a   1.000
_cell.length_b   1.000
_cell.length_c   1.000
_cell.angle_alpha   90.00
_cell.angle_beta   90.00
_cell.angle_gamma   90.00
#
_symmetry.space_group_name_H-M   'P 1'
#
loop_
_entity.id
_entity.type
_entity.pdbx_description
1 polymer ?
#
loop_
_entity_poly.entity_id
_entity_poly.type
_entity_poly.pdbx_seq_one_letter_code
_entity_poly.pdbx_strand_id
1 'polypeptide(L)'
;MATAHCPHCLLPIGDDADGPFPAQRMRCPHCRLGIAAGRARTDVDPATVSSGSAAGVLANAARREDAEAADPLVIAGALRTVAARVEVPVARLRMLDYERLSAADAELPALASVLATAGSWKKARQAAADALAADA
;
A
#
# COMPACT_ATOMS: atom_id res chain seq x y z
N MET A 1 23.06 -1.29 5.14
CA MET A 1 22.42 0.04 5.05
C MET A 1 20.94 -0.15 5.32
N ALA A 2 20.37 0.60 6.26
CA ALA A 2 18.93 0.52 6.54
C ALA A 2 18.16 1.43 5.56
N THR A 3 17.09 0.91 4.96
CA THR A 3 16.18 1.69 4.12
C THR A 3 15.28 2.58 4.99
N ALA A 4 15.18 3.86 4.65
CA ALA A 4 14.30 4.81 5.31
C ALA A 4 12.88 4.67 4.77
N HIS A 5 11.90 4.61 5.67
CA HIS A 5 10.48 4.49 5.35
C HIS A 5 9.71 5.71 5.83
N CYS A 6 8.70 6.11 5.05
CA CYS A 6 7.81 7.19 5.44
C CYS A 6 6.97 6.80 6.67
N PRO A 7 6.86 7.62 7.74
CA PRO A 7 6.05 7.29 8.91
C PRO A 7 4.54 7.26 8.62
N HIS A 8 4.09 7.76 7.46
CA HIS A 8 2.67 7.82 7.09
C HIS A 8 2.22 6.68 6.17
N CYS A 9 3.09 6.24 5.25
CA CYS A 9 2.74 5.18 4.29
C CYS A 9 3.63 3.95 4.36
N LEU A 10 4.70 3.99 5.16
CA LEU A 10 5.70 2.93 5.30
C LEU A 10 6.37 2.50 3.99
N LEU A 11 6.20 3.26 2.90
CA LEU A 11 6.92 3.02 1.66
C LEU A 11 8.35 3.56 1.77
N PRO A 12 9.32 2.93 1.09
CA PRO A 12 10.70 3.39 1.01
C PRO A 12 10.79 4.81 0.47
N ILE A 13 11.62 5.65 1.08
CA ILE A 13 11.83 7.05 0.68
C ILE A 13 13.30 7.44 0.54
N GLY A 14 14.23 6.51 0.77
CA GLY A 14 15.65 6.68 0.57
C GLY A 14 16.44 5.53 1.18
N ASP A 15 17.62 5.28 0.60
CA ASP A 15 18.65 4.44 1.19
C ASP A 15 19.65 5.35 1.93
N ASP A 16 20.40 4.81 2.90
CA ASP A 16 21.40 5.53 3.73
C ASP A 16 20.86 6.17 5.03
N ALA A 17 20.03 5.44 5.79
CA ALA A 17 19.46 5.89 7.06
C ALA A 17 20.35 5.66 8.30
N ASP A 18 21.68 5.68 8.16
CA ASP A 18 22.61 5.51 9.30
C ASP A 18 22.67 6.77 10.21
N GLY A 19 21.86 7.79 9.91
CA GLY A 19 21.66 9.01 10.68
C GLY A 19 20.23 9.57 10.56
N PRO A 20 19.95 10.78 11.09
CA PRO A 20 18.61 11.36 11.04
C PRO A 20 18.16 11.62 9.61
N PHE A 21 17.33 10.72 9.07
CA PHE A 21 16.73 10.85 7.75
C PHE A 21 15.26 11.35 7.85
N PRO A 22 14.82 12.26 6.96
CA PRO A 22 15.66 13.05 6.05
C PRO A 22 16.49 14.09 6.84
N ALA A 23 17.61 14.54 6.28
CA ALA A 23 18.46 15.56 6.93
C ALA A 23 17.75 16.92 7.07
N GLN A 24 16.81 17.21 6.17
CA GLN A 24 15.94 18.38 6.20
C GLN A 24 14.50 17.97 5.95
N ARG A 25 13.54 18.84 6.28
CA ARG A 25 12.13 18.56 6.02
C ARG A 25 11.89 18.29 4.52
N MET A 26 11.23 17.19 4.20
CA MET A 26 10.86 16.83 2.82
C MET A 26 9.37 16.48 2.71
N ARG A 27 8.89 16.27 1.48
CA ARG A 27 7.59 15.61 1.23
C ARG A 27 7.84 14.18 0.78
N CYS A 28 7.02 13.25 1.27
CA CYS A 28 7.04 11.87 0.78
C CYS A 28 6.72 11.84 -0.73
N PRO A 29 7.48 11.11 -1.56
CA PRO A 29 7.17 10.96 -2.98
C PRO A 29 5.81 10.27 -3.19
N HIS A 30 5.44 9.34 -2.29
CA HIS A 30 4.23 8.53 -2.38
C HIS A 30 2.98 9.23 -1.82
N CYS A 31 2.99 9.56 -0.52
CA CYS A 31 1.81 10.12 0.15
C CYS A 31 1.78 11.65 0.18
N ARG A 32 2.81 12.35 -0.34
CA ARG A 32 2.96 13.82 -0.42
C ARG A 32 2.90 14.60 0.91
N LEU A 33 2.69 13.91 2.03
CA LEU A 33 2.72 14.46 3.38
C LEU A 33 4.15 14.89 3.76
N GLY A 34 4.24 15.92 4.60
CA GLY A 34 5.52 16.45 5.07
C GLY A 34 6.16 15.52 6.11
N ILE A 35 7.45 15.25 5.96
CA ILE A 35 8.27 14.46 6.88
C ILE A 35 9.29 15.43 7.48
N ALA A 36 9.26 15.61 8.80
CA ALA A 36 10.25 16.42 9.50
C ALA A 36 11.62 15.72 9.53
N ALA A 37 12.69 16.48 9.76
CA ALA A 37 14.03 15.93 9.82
C ALA A 37 14.15 14.82 10.87
N GLY A 38 14.83 13.71 10.54
CA GLY A 38 15.02 12.56 11.43
C GLY A 38 13.73 11.81 11.81
N ARG A 39 12.63 11.97 11.08
CA ARG A 39 11.35 11.29 11.36
C ARG A 39 11.04 10.13 10.42
N ALA A 40 11.92 9.79 9.49
CA ALA A 40 11.80 8.55 8.75
C ALA A 40 12.08 7.35 9.68
N ARG A 41 11.54 6.20 9.32
CA ARG A 41 11.66 4.97 10.09
C ARG A 41 12.63 4.01 9.45
N THR A 42 13.43 3.35 10.26
CA THR A 42 14.29 2.23 9.83
C THR A 42 13.66 0.88 10.19
N ASP A 43 12.74 0.87 11.14
CA ASP A 43 11.90 -0.25 11.54
C ASP A 43 10.47 -0.08 10.99
N VAL A 44 9.98 -1.05 10.23
CA VAL A 44 8.65 -0.99 9.64
C VAL A 44 7.67 -1.81 10.47
N ASP A 45 7.04 -1.20 11.47
CA ASP A 45 5.91 -1.81 12.16
C ASP A 45 4.57 -1.36 11.52
N PRO A 46 3.82 -2.25 10.83
CA PRO A 46 2.53 -1.93 10.24
C PRO A 46 1.47 -1.44 11.25
N ALA A 47 1.60 -1.79 12.54
CA ALA A 47 0.64 -1.44 13.59
C ALA A 47 0.67 0.04 13.98
N THR A 48 1.75 0.74 13.64
CA THR A 48 2.03 2.12 14.10
C THR A 48 1.65 3.21 13.09
N VAL A 49 1.00 2.86 11.98
CA VAL A 49 0.63 3.80 10.92
C VAL A 49 -0.67 4.53 11.23
N SER A 50 -0.64 5.86 11.25
CA SER A 50 -1.83 6.70 11.15
C SER A 50 -2.34 6.68 9.70
N SER A 51 -3.31 5.80 9.42
CA SER A 51 -3.66 5.36 8.06
C SER A 51 -4.51 6.33 7.23
N GLY A 52 -5.17 7.31 7.86
CA GLY A 52 -6.26 8.05 7.22
C GLY A 52 -5.83 8.88 6.01
N SER A 53 -4.88 9.80 6.18
CA SER A 53 -4.54 10.78 5.14
C SER A 53 -3.70 10.20 4.00
N ALA A 54 -2.86 9.21 4.27
CA ALA A 54 -2.01 8.60 3.24
C ALA A 54 -2.84 7.76 2.25
N ALA A 55 -3.86 7.04 2.72
CA ALA A 55 -4.71 6.20 1.86
C ALA A 55 -5.45 7.01 0.80
N GLY A 56 -5.97 8.19 1.15
CA GLY A 56 -6.68 9.06 0.20
C GLY A 56 -5.77 9.60 -0.93
N VAL A 57 -4.53 9.94 -0.60
CA VAL A 57 -3.55 10.43 -1.60
C VAL A 57 -3.15 9.30 -2.54
N LEU A 58 -2.87 8.11 -2.01
CA LEU A 58 -2.52 6.94 -2.83
C LEU A 58 -3.66 6.54 -3.76
N ALA A 59 -4.90 6.51 -3.27
CA ALA A 59 -6.06 6.21 -4.11
C ALA A 59 -6.24 7.22 -5.26
N ASN A 60 -5.98 8.51 -5.00
CA ASN A 60 -6.07 9.54 -6.02
C ASN A 60 -4.90 9.50 -7.01
N ALA A 61 -3.70 9.17 -6.54
CA ALA A 61 -2.53 8.97 -7.40
C ALA A 61 -2.74 7.77 -8.35
N ALA A 62 -3.09 6.60 -7.79
CA ALA A 62 -3.36 5.38 -8.53
C ALA A 62 -4.47 5.54 -9.60
N ARG A 63 -5.51 6.34 -9.32
CA ARG A 63 -6.56 6.65 -10.31
C ARG A 63 -6.10 7.52 -11.47
N ARG A 64 -4.98 8.23 -11.34
CA ARG A 64 -4.41 9.08 -12.39
C ARG A 64 -3.40 8.34 -13.27
N GLU A 65 -3.00 7.14 -12.87
CA GLU A 65 -1.95 6.37 -13.55
C GLU A 65 -2.42 5.71 -14.86
N ASP A 66 -3.65 5.96 -15.32
CA ASP A 66 -4.26 5.39 -16.54
C ASP A 66 -3.94 3.90 -16.73
N ALA A 67 -4.00 3.16 -15.62
CA ALA A 67 -3.62 1.76 -15.59
C ALA A 67 -4.72 0.88 -16.20
N GLU A 68 -4.29 -0.12 -16.96
CA GLU A 68 -5.18 -1.11 -17.54
C GLU A 68 -5.86 -1.95 -16.44
N ALA A 69 -7.14 -2.26 -16.65
CA ALA A 69 -7.88 -3.16 -15.78
C ALA A 69 -7.33 -4.59 -15.92
N ALA A 70 -7.03 -5.23 -14.79
CA ALA A 70 -6.66 -6.64 -14.74
C ALA A 70 -7.89 -7.54 -14.55
N ASP A 71 -7.71 -8.84 -14.78
CA ASP A 71 -8.72 -9.87 -14.53
C ASP A 71 -9.20 -9.83 -13.06
N PRO A 72 -10.53 -9.73 -12.80
CA PRO A 72 -11.09 -9.74 -11.45
C PRO A 72 -10.65 -10.92 -10.57
N LEU A 73 -10.46 -12.12 -11.14
CA LEU A 73 -10.02 -13.30 -10.38
C LEU A 73 -8.54 -13.17 -9.96
N VAL A 74 -7.70 -12.57 -10.81
CA VAL A 74 -6.31 -12.26 -10.48
C VAL A 74 -6.25 -11.23 -9.34
N ILE A 75 -7.05 -10.17 -9.41
CA ILE A 75 -7.15 -9.17 -8.33
C ILE A 75 -7.62 -9.81 -7.02
N ALA A 76 -8.66 -10.66 -7.07
CA ALA A 76 -9.16 -11.36 -5.89
C ALA A 76 -8.09 -12.28 -5.28
N GLY A 77 -7.36 -13.03 -6.12
CA GLY A 77 -6.22 -13.85 -5.70
C GLY A 77 -5.14 -13.01 -5.01
N ALA A 78 -4.72 -11.90 -5.61
CA ALA A 78 -3.70 -11.02 -5.05
C ALA A 78 -4.12 -10.42 -3.70
N LEU A 79 -5.36 -9.95 -3.57
CA LEU A 79 -5.88 -9.43 -2.30
C LEU A 79 -5.89 -10.50 -1.20
N ARG A 80 -6.23 -11.74 -1.54
CA ARG A 80 -6.17 -12.87 -0.60
C ARG A 80 -4.74 -13.19 -0.19
N THR A 81 -3.81 -13.26 -1.13
CA THR A 81 -2.39 -13.49 -0.88
C THR A 81 -1.82 -12.45 0.08
N VAL A 82 -2.08 -11.16 -0.18
CA VAL A 82 -1.61 -10.07 0.69
C VAL A 82 -2.28 -10.14 2.07
N ALA A 83 -3.59 -10.38 2.14
CA ALA A 83 -4.32 -10.52 3.40
C ALA A 83 -3.75 -11.64 4.27
N ALA A 84 -3.41 -12.79 3.68
CA ALA A 84 -2.74 -13.88 4.37
C ALA A 84 -1.34 -13.50 4.87
N ARG A 85 -0.53 -12.81 4.05
CA ARG A 85 0.83 -12.37 4.42
C ARG A 85 0.85 -11.40 5.61
N VAL A 86 -0.21 -10.61 5.80
CA VAL A 86 -0.33 -9.67 6.93
C VAL A 86 -1.29 -10.17 8.01
N GLU A 87 -1.71 -11.44 7.94
CA GLU A 87 -2.51 -12.14 8.93
C GLU A 87 -3.84 -11.43 9.28
N VAL A 88 -4.52 -10.89 8.26
CA VAL A 88 -5.85 -10.28 8.40
C VAL A 88 -6.87 -10.90 7.45
N PRO A 89 -8.16 -10.90 7.81
CA PRO A 89 -9.21 -11.18 6.83
C PRO A 89 -9.16 -10.19 5.67
N VAL A 90 -9.41 -10.63 4.43
CA VAL A 90 -9.41 -9.75 3.24
C VAL A 90 -10.36 -8.56 3.40
N ALA A 91 -11.49 -8.75 4.09
CA ALA A 91 -12.44 -7.67 4.43
C ALA A 91 -11.85 -6.58 5.34
N ARG A 92 -10.76 -6.88 6.06
CA ARG A 92 -10.02 -5.95 6.94
C ARG A 92 -8.68 -5.49 6.36
N LEU A 93 -8.28 -6.00 5.20
CA LEU A 93 -7.03 -5.58 4.54
C LEU A 93 -7.02 -4.06 4.29
N ARG A 94 -5.93 -3.39 4.66
CA ARG A 94 -5.73 -1.96 4.40
C ARG A 94 -5.06 -1.76 3.04
N MET A 95 -5.47 -0.71 2.31
CA MET A 95 -4.87 -0.34 1.03
C MET A 95 -3.36 -0.12 1.14
N LEU A 96 -2.90 0.46 2.24
CA LEU A 96 -1.49 0.72 2.51
C LEU A 96 -0.65 -0.56 2.66
N ASP A 97 -1.22 -1.61 3.28
CA ASP A 97 -0.53 -2.88 3.41
C ASP A 97 -0.37 -3.56 2.04
N TYR A 98 -1.41 -3.46 1.22
CA TYR A 98 -1.37 -3.93 -0.17
C TYR A 98 -0.34 -3.17 -0.99
N GLU A 99 -0.42 -1.84 -1.02
CA GLU A 99 0.50 -1.00 -1.80
C GLU A 99 1.96 -1.27 -1.44
N ARG A 100 2.26 -1.38 -0.14
CA ARG A 100 3.63 -1.68 0.31
C ARG A 100 4.11 -3.05 -0.18
N LEU A 101 3.25 -4.06 -0.13
CA LEU A 101 3.62 -5.41 -0.55
C LEU A 101 3.67 -5.53 -2.08
N SER A 102 2.76 -4.90 -2.82
CA SER A 102 2.79 -4.89 -4.29
C SER A 102 3.94 -4.06 -4.85
N ALA A 103 4.34 -2.98 -4.18
CA ALA A 103 5.52 -2.22 -4.58
C ALA A 103 6.84 -3.01 -4.43
N ALA A 104 6.84 -4.04 -3.58
CA ALA A 104 8.01 -4.91 -3.34
C ALA A 104 7.93 -6.26 -4.06
N ASP A 105 6.80 -6.59 -4.72
CA ASP A 105 6.54 -7.89 -5.33
C ASP A 105 5.88 -7.69 -6.70
N ALA A 106 6.69 -7.83 -7.76
CA ALA A 106 6.27 -7.58 -9.15
C ALA A 106 5.21 -8.57 -9.66
N GLU A 107 4.98 -9.68 -8.96
CA GLU A 107 3.92 -10.64 -9.29
C GLU A 107 2.54 -10.17 -8.82
N LEU A 108 2.50 -9.18 -7.91
CA LEU A 108 1.26 -8.58 -7.45
C LEU A 108 0.83 -7.44 -8.39
N PRO A 109 -0.47 -7.39 -8.78
CA PRO A 109 -1.00 -6.25 -9.52
C PRO A 109 -0.75 -4.93 -8.78
N ALA A 110 -0.39 -3.90 -9.53
CA ALA A 110 -0.28 -2.55 -8.98
C ALA A 110 -1.64 -2.07 -8.44
N LEU A 111 -1.62 -1.22 -7.42
CA LEU A 111 -2.84 -0.64 -6.84
C LEU A 111 -3.68 0.11 -7.90
N ALA A 112 -3.05 0.75 -8.87
CA ALA A 112 -3.73 1.39 -9.99
C ALA A 112 -4.61 0.41 -10.77
N SER A 113 -4.08 -0.77 -11.14
CA SER A 113 -4.85 -1.83 -11.81
C SER A 113 -5.98 -2.38 -10.92
N VAL A 114 -5.76 -2.55 -9.61
CA VAL A 114 -6.82 -2.96 -8.67
C VAL A 114 -7.97 -1.95 -8.69
N LEU A 115 -7.65 -0.66 -8.65
CA LEU A 115 -8.67 0.40 -8.64
C LEU A 115 -9.32 0.60 -10.01
N ALA A 116 -8.61 0.38 -11.11
CA ALA A 116 -9.17 0.37 -12.46
C ALA A 116 -10.20 -0.76 -12.62
N THR A 117 -9.86 -1.98 -12.18
CA THR A 117 -10.77 -3.14 -12.25
C THR A 117 -12.00 -3.00 -11.34
N ALA A 118 -11.81 -2.59 -10.08
CA ALA A 118 -12.89 -2.62 -9.08
C ALA A 118 -13.58 -1.26 -8.84
N GLY A 119 -13.03 -0.16 -9.38
CA GLY A 119 -13.46 1.23 -9.16
C GLY A 119 -13.17 1.81 -7.76
N SER A 120 -13.08 0.96 -6.73
CA SER A 120 -12.71 1.37 -5.38
C SER A 120 -12.13 0.22 -4.56
N TRP A 121 -11.30 0.56 -3.57
CA TRP A 121 -10.75 -0.40 -2.62
C TRP A 121 -11.82 -1.18 -1.85
N LYS A 122 -12.92 -0.51 -1.47
CA LYS A 122 -14.04 -1.17 -0.78
C LYS A 122 -14.65 -2.27 -1.65
N LYS A 123 -14.92 -1.97 -2.92
CA LYS A 123 -15.47 -2.93 -3.89
C LYS A 123 -14.50 -4.08 -4.16
N ALA A 124 -13.21 -3.80 -4.29
CA ALA A 124 -12.18 -4.81 -4.52
C ALA A 124 -12.14 -5.85 -3.38
N ARG A 125 -12.12 -5.39 -2.11
CA ARG A 125 -12.14 -6.29 -0.95
C ARG A 125 -13.43 -7.09 -0.82
N GLN A 126 -14.58 -6.48 -1.15
CA GLN A 126 -15.86 -7.17 -1.12
C GLN A 126 -15.89 -8.31 -2.15
N ALA A 127 -15.52 -8.03 -3.40
CA ALA A 127 -15.46 -9.04 -4.45
C ALA A 127 -14.51 -10.20 -4.10
N ALA A 128 -13.34 -9.89 -3.51
CA ALA A 128 -12.39 -10.91 -3.06
C ALA A 128 -12.92 -11.75 -1.89
N ALA A 129 -13.72 -11.17 -1.00
CA ALA A 129 -14.38 -11.89 0.09
C ALA A 129 -15.53 -12.78 -0.44
N ASP A 130 -16.32 -12.28 -1.38
CA ASP A 130 -17.45 -13.01 -1.96
C ASP A 130 -16.98 -14.21 -2.78
N ALA A 131 -15.85 -14.09 -3.48
CA ALA A 131 -15.22 -15.21 -4.19
C ALA A 131 -14.87 -16.38 -3.25
N LEU A 132 -14.40 -16.10 -2.02
CA LEU A 132 -14.15 -17.15 -1.02
C LEU A 132 -15.43 -17.88 -0.59
N ALA A 133 -16.54 -17.15 -0.47
CA ALA A 133 -17.81 -17.74 -0.09
C ALA A 133 -18.41 -18.63 -1.19
N ALA A 134 -18.03 -18.41 -2.45
CA ALA A 134 -18.44 -19.24 -3.58
C ALA A 134 -17.57 -20.51 -3.73
N ASP A 135 -16.33 -20.50 -3.23
CA ASP A 135 -15.39 -21.63 -3.27
C ASP A 135 -15.53 -22.60 -2.07
N ALA A 136 -16.33 -22.26 -1.06
CA ALA A 136 -16.50 -22.98 0.21
C ALA A 136 -17.80 -23.78 0.28
#